data_AF-A0A7S2GG47-F1
#
_entry.id   AF-A0A7S2GG47-F1
#
_cell.length_a   1.000
_cell.length_b   1.000
_cell.length_c   1.000
_cell.angle_alpha   90.00
_cell.angle_beta   90.00
_cell.angle_gamma   90.00
#
_symmetry.space_group_name_H-M   'P 1'
#
loop_
_entity.id
_entity.type
_entity.pdbx_description
1 polymer ?
#
loop_
_entity_poly.entity_id
_entity_poly.type
_entity_poly.pdbx_seq_one_letter_code
_entity_poly.pdbx_strand_id
1 'polypeptide(L)'
;RSLFWFSDPFGQLLPSESSSIVAHFCPNSEKVFSAPMYCVARPVSDPDNAVEGPLRALMNDAVGTQDASPAYVLQFVGHGKAPALSLDPDDLDLGAVKAWEETRHSVMLLNSSNLTVHFS
;
A
#
# COMPACT_ATOMS: atom_id res chain seq x y z
N ARG A 1 -1.22 -10.71 0.25
CA ARG A 1 -0.86 -9.59 -0.68
C ARG A 1 -0.41 -8.42 0.20
N SER A 2 0.69 -7.75 -0.11
CA SER A 2 1.12 -6.55 0.65
C SER A 2 0.10 -5.42 0.45
N LEU A 3 -0.14 -4.60 1.49
CA LEU A 3 -1.07 -3.45 1.42
C LEU A 3 -0.53 -2.34 0.51
N PHE A 4 0.80 -2.18 0.47
CA PHE A 4 1.53 -1.27 -0.41
C PHE A 4 2.55 -2.06 -1.24
N TRP A 5 2.67 -1.78 -2.54
CA TRP A 5 3.70 -2.37 -3.40
C TRP A 5 3.99 -1.50 -4.62
N PHE A 6 5.04 -1.81 -5.37
CA PHE A 6 5.43 -1.12 -6.62
C PHE A 6 5.33 -2.08 -7.80
N SER A 7 5.00 -1.57 -8.98
CA SER A 7 5.10 -2.37 -10.21
C SER A 7 6.56 -2.75 -10.48
N ASP A 8 7.46 -1.76 -10.42
CA ASP A 8 8.87 -1.89 -10.73
C ASP A 8 9.70 -1.31 -9.58
N PRO A 9 10.09 -2.13 -8.58
CA PRO A 9 10.77 -1.66 -7.38
C PRO A 9 12.27 -1.38 -7.58
N PHE A 10 12.79 -1.59 -8.79
CA PHE A 10 14.19 -1.37 -9.14
C PHE A 10 14.28 -0.71 -10.52
N GLY A 11 15.37 0.02 -10.74
CA GLY A 11 15.66 0.67 -12.00
C GLY A 11 17.05 1.30 -11.97
N GLN A 12 17.48 1.78 -13.13
CA GLN A 12 18.73 2.54 -13.28
C GLN A 12 18.37 3.91 -13.85
N LEU A 13 19.07 4.94 -13.38
CA LEU A 13 18.99 6.29 -13.92
C LEU A 13 20.37 6.70 -14.40
N LEU A 14 20.43 7.23 -15.61
CA LEU A 14 21.60 7.94 -16.12
C LEU A 14 21.72 9.32 -15.43
N PRO A 15 22.89 9.99 -15.54
CA PRO A 15 23.05 11.34 -15.04
C PRO A 15 21.95 12.27 -15.58
N SER A 16 21.28 12.99 -14.68
CA SER A 16 20.18 13.90 -15.00
C SER A 16 18.92 13.25 -15.58
N GLU A 17 18.79 11.93 -15.48
CA GLU A 17 17.58 11.21 -15.86
C GLU A 17 16.56 11.19 -14.72
N SER A 18 15.28 11.16 -15.07
CA SER A 18 14.18 11.00 -14.12
C SER A 18 13.25 9.87 -14.59
N SER A 19 12.71 9.12 -13.62
CA SER A 19 11.74 8.06 -13.87
C SER A 19 10.60 8.14 -12.86
N SER A 20 9.43 7.62 -13.22
CA SER A 20 8.27 7.51 -12.35
C SER A 20 8.06 6.06 -11.93
N ILE A 21 7.73 5.85 -10.66
CA ILE A 21 7.40 4.53 -10.12
C ILE A 21 5.93 4.54 -9.72
N VAL A 22 5.17 3.53 -10.18
CA VAL A 22 3.76 3.36 -9.80
C VAL A 22 3.68 2.63 -8.47
N ALA A 23 3.17 3.33 -7.46
CA ALA A 23 2.84 2.78 -6.17
C ALA A 23 1.38 2.32 -6.13
N HIS A 24 1.14 1.15 -5.55
CA HIS A 24 -0.17 0.56 -5.40
C HIS A 24 -0.56 0.51 -3.93
N PHE A 25 -1.86 0.69 -3.66
CA PHE A 25 -2.46 0.59 -2.34
C PHE A 25 -3.77 -0.20 -2.40
N CYS A 26 -3.89 -1.26 -1.60
CA CYS A 26 -5.09 -2.09 -1.53
C CYS A 26 -5.43 -2.39 -0.06
N PRO A 27 -6.23 -1.54 0.61
CA PRO A 27 -6.62 -1.74 1.99
C PRO A 27 -7.60 -2.91 2.13
N ASN A 28 -7.52 -3.60 3.26
CA ASN A 28 -8.41 -4.71 3.61
C ASN A 28 -9.48 -4.35 4.66
N SER A 29 -9.43 -3.14 5.21
CA SER A 29 -10.36 -2.67 6.26
C SER A 29 -10.46 -1.14 6.22
N GLU A 30 -11.52 -0.60 6.80
CA GLU A 30 -11.66 0.84 7.02
C GLU A 30 -10.78 1.32 8.16
N LYS A 31 -9.60 1.85 7.80
CA LYS A 31 -8.66 2.52 8.72
C LYS A 31 -7.62 3.31 7.93
N VAL A 32 -6.86 4.15 8.64
CA VAL A 32 -5.68 4.82 8.09
C VAL A 32 -4.50 3.85 8.14
N PHE A 33 -3.81 3.72 7.01
CA PHE A 33 -2.58 2.95 6.87
C PHE A 33 -1.41 3.89 6.63
N SER A 34 -0.31 3.64 7.32
CA SER A 34 0.90 4.44 7.22
C SER A 34 2.10 3.50 7.18
N ALA A 35 2.96 3.65 6.17
CA ALA A 35 4.16 2.83 6.03
C ALA A 35 5.32 3.67 5.46
N PRO A 36 6.51 3.63 6.10
CA PRO A 36 7.69 4.24 5.52
C PRO A 36 8.17 3.41 4.32
N MET A 37 8.62 4.08 3.28
CA MET A 37 9.14 3.47 2.08
C MET A 37 10.58 3.92 1.85
N TYR A 38 11.47 2.95 1.61
CA TYR A 38 12.90 3.20 1.53
C TYR A 38 13.37 3.05 0.08
N CYS A 39 14.05 4.08 -0.43
CA CYS A 39 14.78 4.03 -1.69
C CYS A 39 16.28 4.01 -1.37
N VAL A 40 17.00 3.02 -1.88
CA VAL A 40 18.44 2.87 -1.67
C VAL A 40 19.14 3.10 -2.99
N ALA A 41 19.98 4.14 -3.07
CA ALA A 41 20.77 4.39 -4.27
C ALA A 41 22.13 3.68 -4.15
N ARG A 42 22.47 2.90 -5.18
CA ARG A 42 23.76 2.20 -5.28
C ARG A 42 24.48 2.64 -6.56
N PRO A 43 25.79 2.91 -6.50
CA PRO A 43 26.56 3.16 -7.71
C PRO A 43 26.58 1.88 -8.58
N VAL A 44 26.41 2.05 -9.88
CA VAL A 44 26.64 0.96 -10.84
C VAL A 44 28.14 0.79 -10.98
N SER A 45 28.65 -0.42 -10.78
CA SER A 45 30.06 -0.74 -10.97
C SER A 45 30.39 -0.65 -12.46
N ASP A 46 31.19 0.33 -12.83
CA ASP A 46 31.66 0.54 -14.20
C ASP A 46 33.12 0.07 -14.31
N PRO A 47 33.40 -1.04 -15.04
CA PRO A 47 34.75 -1.56 -15.21
C PRO A 47 35.67 -0.59 -15.98
N ASP A 48 35.12 0.32 -16.81
CA ASP A 48 35.92 1.29 -17.57
C ASP A 48 36.37 2.48 -16.70
N ASN A 49 35.67 2.73 -15.59
CA ASN A 49 36.07 3.67 -14.55
C ASN A 49 36.79 3.01 -13.36
N ALA A 50 37.08 1.70 -13.45
CA ALA A 50 37.86 1.02 -12.44
C ALA A 50 39.33 1.44 -12.57
N VAL A 51 39.85 2.16 -11.57
CA VAL A 51 41.28 2.43 -11.47
C VAL A 51 41.98 1.12 -11.08
N GLU A 52 42.41 0.32 -12.05
CA GLU A 52 43.29 -0.82 -11.83
C GLU A 52 44.74 -0.32 -11.71
N GLY A 53 45.17 -0.07 -10.48
CA GLY A 53 46.55 0.35 -10.21
C GLY A 53 46.92 0.32 -8.73
N PRO A 54 48.21 0.51 -8.38
CA PRO A 54 48.71 0.46 -7.00
C PRO A 54 48.05 1.47 -6.05
N LEU A 55 47.40 2.51 -6.60
CA LEU A 55 46.58 3.47 -5.85
C LEU A 55 45.30 2.85 -5.25
N ARG A 56 44.71 1.83 -5.89
CA ARG A 56 43.53 1.12 -5.35
C ARG A 56 43.89 0.31 -4.10
N ALA A 57 45.11 -0.24 -4.05
CA ALA A 57 45.63 -0.91 -2.86
C ALA A 57 45.90 0.07 -1.71
N LEU A 58 46.32 1.30 -2.01
CA LEU A 58 46.50 2.38 -1.02
C LEU A 58 45.17 2.96 -0.51
N MET A 59 44.10 2.88 -1.30
CA MET A 59 42.75 3.33 -0.91
C MET A 59 41.95 2.26 -0.13
N ASN A 60 42.30 0.98 -0.27
CA ASN A 60 41.57 -0.13 0.35
C ASN A 60 41.83 -0.28 1.87
N ASP A 61 42.90 0.30 2.41
CA ASP A 61 43.26 0.17 3.84
C ASP A 61 42.79 1.36 4.71
N ALA A 62 41.99 2.28 4.16
CA ALA A 62 41.26 3.26 4.97
C ALA A 62 39.97 2.62 5.50
N VAL A 63 40.11 1.88 6.61
CA VAL A 63 39.10 1.75 7.69
C VAL A 63 37.66 1.51 7.22
N GLY A 64 37.24 0.24 7.13
CA GLY A 64 35.95 -0.25 7.65
C GLY A 64 34.65 0.47 7.30
N THR A 65 34.63 1.37 6.33
CA THR A 65 33.41 2.01 5.83
C THR A 65 32.84 1.08 4.80
N GLN A 66 31.97 0.17 5.24
CA GLN A 66 30.92 -0.32 4.36
C GLN A 66 30.28 0.92 3.75
N ASP A 67 30.44 1.12 2.44
CA ASP A 67 29.84 2.24 1.71
C ASP A 67 28.34 2.26 2.05
N ALA A 68 27.95 3.15 2.96
CA ALA A 68 26.58 3.30 3.39
C ALA A 68 25.82 3.91 2.21
N SER A 69 25.23 3.04 1.40
CA SER A 69 24.41 3.44 0.27
C SER A 69 23.33 4.41 0.78
N PRO A 70 23.24 5.64 0.23
CA PRO A 70 22.30 6.62 0.75
C PRO A 70 20.87 6.07 0.64
N ALA A 71 20.16 6.12 1.77
CA ALA A 71 18.78 5.69 1.90
C ALA A 71 17.87 6.91 2.03
N TYR A 72 16.88 7.00 1.15
CA TYR A 72 15.86 8.03 1.14
C TYR A 72 14.56 7.44 1.65
N VAL A 73 13.81 8.21 2.44
CA VAL A 73 12.56 7.75 3.05
C VAL A 73 11.39 8.59 2.54
N LEU A 74 10.35 7.92 2.07
CA LEU A 74 9.07 8.52 1.69
C LEU A 74 7.96 7.91 2.55
N GLN A 75 7.14 8.75 3.17
CA GLN A 75 6.01 8.29 3.98
C GLN A 75 4.78 8.07 3.10
N PHE A 76 4.27 6.83 3.05
CA PHE A 76 2.99 6.53 2.40
C PHE A 76 1.87 6.61 3.43
N VAL A 77 0.78 7.29 3.05
CA VAL A 77 -0.46 7.37 3.83
C VAL A 77 -1.63 7.01 2.92
N GLY A 78 -2.39 5.99 3.31
CA GLY A 78 -3.57 5.53 2.58
C GLY A 78 -4.78 5.45 3.52
N HIS A 79 -5.94 5.83 3.01
CA HIS A 79 -7.21 5.76 3.75
C HIS A 79 -8.04 4.60 3.20
N GLY A 80 -8.16 3.52 3.95
CA GLY A 80 -9.10 2.44 3.63
C GLY A 80 -10.53 2.87 3.92
N LYS A 81 -11.46 2.54 3.02
CA LYS A 81 -12.90 2.74 3.18
C LYS A 81 -13.60 1.41 2.94
N ALA A 82 -14.61 1.08 3.75
CA ALA A 82 -15.39 -0.15 3.61
C ALA A 82 -16.89 0.19 3.48
N PRO A 83 -17.69 -0.66 2.80
CA PRO A 83 -19.13 -0.51 2.80
C PRO A 83 -19.72 -0.86 4.18
N ALA A 84 -20.79 -0.17 4.56
CA ALA A 84 -21.50 -0.40 5.81
C ALA A 84 -23.01 -0.15 5.59
N LEU A 85 -23.82 -1.11 6.04
CA LEU A 85 -25.27 -1.04 6.03
C LEU A 85 -25.77 -1.23 7.46
N SER A 86 -26.77 -0.43 7.83
CA SER A 86 -27.51 -0.56 9.08
C SER A 86 -28.94 -0.99 8.76
N LEU A 87 -29.43 -2.01 9.46
CA LEU A 87 -30.77 -2.55 9.33
C LEU A 87 -31.62 -2.10 10.52
N ASP A 88 -32.87 -1.72 10.25
CA ASP A 88 -33.83 -1.35 11.29
C ASP A 88 -35.23 -1.93 10.98
N PRO A 89 -35.72 -2.91 11.77
CA PRO A 89 -35.02 -3.54 12.89
C PRO A 89 -33.93 -4.52 12.41
N ASP A 90 -32.95 -4.82 13.26
CA ASP A 90 -31.91 -5.82 13.02
C ASP A 90 -32.38 -7.26 13.27
N ASP A 91 -33.46 -7.42 14.04
CA ASP A 91 -34.21 -8.66 14.21
C ASP A 91 -35.72 -8.39 14.05
N LEU A 92 -36.42 -9.25 13.31
CA LEU A 92 -37.85 -9.12 13.05
C LEU A 92 -38.59 -10.39 13.48
N ASP A 93 -39.21 -10.34 14.65
CA ASP A 93 -40.17 -11.36 15.10
C ASP A 93 -41.53 -11.15 14.42
N LEU A 94 -41.97 -12.15 13.66
CA LEU A 94 -43.25 -12.16 12.96
C LEU A 94 -44.41 -12.64 13.87
N GLY A 95 -44.09 -13.21 15.03
CA GLY A 95 -45.08 -13.77 15.96
C GLY A 95 -45.89 -14.93 15.36
N ALA A 96 -47.09 -15.14 15.91
CA ALA A 96 -48.00 -16.20 15.45
C ALA A 96 -48.81 -15.73 14.22
N VAL A 97 -48.50 -16.28 13.05
CA VAL A 97 -49.21 -16.03 11.79
C VAL A 97 -50.16 -17.19 11.49
N LYS A 98 -51.39 -16.89 11.05
CA LYS A 98 -52.37 -17.93 10.68
C LYS A 98 -52.02 -18.59 9.35
N ALA A 99 -52.36 -19.87 9.22
CA ALA A 99 -52.21 -20.57 7.95
C ALA A 99 -53.03 -19.90 6.84
N TRP A 100 -52.43 -19.77 5.66
CA TRP A 100 -53.02 -19.16 4.45
C TRP A 100 -53.29 -17.66 4.52
N GLU A 101 -52.77 -16.95 5.53
CA GLU A 101 -52.81 -15.47 5.60
C GLU A 101 -51.43 -14.87 5.29
N GLU A 102 -51.40 -13.76 4.55
CA GLU A 102 -50.18 -13.01 4.24
C GLU A 102 -49.96 -11.89 5.25
N THR A 103 -48.78 -11.81 5.85
CA THR A 103 -48.34 -10.71 6.71
C THR A 103 -47.17 -9.97 6.06
N ARG A 104 -47.24 -8.64 6.01
CA ARG A 104 -46.22 -7.79 5.39
C ARG A 104 -45.55 -6.92 6.46
N HIS A 105 -44.23 -6.88 6.41
CA HIS A 105 -43.41 -6.04 7.27
C HIS A 105 -42.40 -5.28 6.42
N SER A 106 -42.06 -4.08 6.88
CA SER A 106 -41.06 -3.23 6.24
C SER A 106 -39.81 -3.22 7.11
N VAL A 107 -38.65 -3.38 6.47
CA VAL A 107 -37.34 -3.21 7.11
C VAL A 107 -36.66 -2.05 6.41
N MET A 108 -36.09 -1.14 7.19
CA MET A 108 -35.34 -0.01 6.67
C MET A 108 -33.86 -0.39 6.53
N LEU A 109 -33.29 -0.07 5.36
CA LEU A 109 -31.86 -0.19 5.10
C LEU A 109 -31.26 1.22 5.02
N LEU A 110 -30.24 1.49 5.83
CA LEU A 110 -29.47 2.72 5.80
C LEU A 110 -28.02 2.43 5.37
N ASN A 111 -27.56 3.08 4.31
CA ASN A 111 -26.13 3.13 3.99
C ASN A 111 -25.43 4.10 4.93
N SER A 112 -24.73 3.56 5.91
CA SER A 112 -23.97 4.32 6.92
C SER A 112 -22.51 4.57 6.49
N SER A 113 -22.09 4.07 5.34
CA SER A 113 -20.76 4.34 4.77
C SER A 113 -20.74 5.62 3.93
N ASN A 114 -19.52 6.10 3.64
CA ASN A 114 -19.27 7.17 2.67
C ASN A 114 -19.04 6.66 1.24
N LEU A 115 -19.41 5.41 0.96
CA LEU A 115 -19.31 4.75 -0.35
C LEU A 115 -20.70 4.52 -0.92
N THR A 116 -20.84 4.53 -2.24
CA THR A 116 -22.03 3.99 -2.89
C THR A 116 -22.06 2.47 -2.70
N VAL A 117 -23.16 1.95 -2.17
CA VAL A 117 -23.35 0.52 -1.90
C VAL A 117 -24.43 -0.04 -2.81
N HIS A 118 -24.15 -1.17 -3.45
CA HIS A 118 -25.17 -2.00 -4.09
C HIS A 118 -25.64 -3.04 -3.08
N PHE A 119 -26.95 -3.12 -2.83
CA PHE A 119 -27.58 -4.14 -1.99
C PHE A 119 -28.44 -5.06 -2.87
N SER A 120 -28.53 -6.34 -2.53
CA SER A 120 -29.26 -7.38 -3.27
C SER A 120 -29.79 -8.44 -2.33
#